data_AF-A0A2M8LB49-F1
#
_entry.id   AF-A0A2M8LB49-F1
#
_cell.length_a   1.000
_cell.length_b   1.000
_cell.length_c   1.000
_cell.angle_alpha   90.00
_cell.angle_beta   90.00
_cell.angle_gamma   90.00
#
_symmetry.space_group_name_H-M   'P 1'
#
loop_
_entity.id
_entity.type
_entity.pdbx_description
1 polymer ?
#
loop_
_entity_poly.entity_id
_entity_poly.type
_entity_poly.pdbx_seq_one_letter_code
_entity_poly.pdbx_strand_id
1 'polypeptide(L)'
;IDIHNQQRNDLIREIDTVLARLLDVSRESENSFYSESPGMIMDRLSIIFIKLSVIQKMISLIVEDDLRLEYLEKEKILLGQIESISNFLDLYIERLLKKEVFFEIQQPVKIYNDARVRKYIKHRDN
;
A
#
# COMPACT_ATOMS: atom_id res chain seq x y z
N ILE A 1 8.87 -15.16 -4.51
CA ILE A 1 7.84 -14.11 -4.39
C ILE A 1 6.59 -14.66 -5.07
N ASP A 2 5.46 -14.68 -4.37
CA ASP A 2 4.19 -15.22 -4.87
C ASP A 2 3.63 -14.38 -6.05
N ILE A 3 2.93 -15.03 -6.99
CA ILE A 3 2.34 -14.43 -8.20
C ILE A 3 1.38 -13.29 -7.82
N HIS A 4 0.61 -13.48 -6.74
CA HIS A 4 -0.32 -12.46 -6.26
C HIS A 4 0.38 -11.19 -5.77
N ASN A 5 1.49 -11.33 -5.05
CA ASN A 5 2.30 -10.17 -4.64
C ASN A 5 2.89 -9.45 -5.86
N GLN A 6 3.26 -10.19 -6.91
CA GLN A 6 3.75 -9.59 -8.14
C GLN A 6 2.65 -8.79 -8.85
N GLN A 7 1.44 -9.35 -8.99
CA GLN A 7 0.29 -8.66 -9.58
C GLN A 7 -0.07 -7.39 -8.80
N ARG A 8 -0.06 -7.46 -7.47
CA ARG A 8 -0.31 -6.31 -6.59
C ARG A 8 0.70 -5.18 -6.84
N ASN A 9 1.98 -5.51 -6.86
CA ASN A 9 3.05 -4.54 -7.12
C ASN A 9 3.02 -3.96 -8.55
N ASP A 10 2.54 -4.74 -9.51
CA ASP A 10 2.37 -4.27 -10.89
C ASP A 10 1.19 -3.31 -11.01
N LEU A 11 0.07 -3.58 -10.31
CA LEU A 11 -1.08 -2.67 -10.25
C LEU A 11 -0.74 -1.34 -9.57
N ILE A 12 -0.01 -1.36 -8.45
CA ILE A 12 0.49 -0.14 -7.79
C ILE A 12 1.24 0.74 -8.80
N ARG A 13 2.15 0.12 -9.56
CA ARG A 13 2.96 0.83 -10.55
C ARG A 13 2.12 1.40 -11.69
N GLU A 14 1.11 0.67 -12.14
CA GLU A 14 0.19 1.14 -13.16
C GLU A 14 -0.56 2.39 -12.69
N ILE A 15 -1.11 2.35 -11.48
CA ILE A 15 -1.77 3.50 -10.83
C ILE A 15 -0.83 4.70 -10.78
N ASP A 16 0.38 4.50 -10.25
CA ASP A 16 1.38 5.56 -10.12
C ASP A 16 1.79 6.14 -11.47
N THR A 17 1.91 5.30 -12.50
CA THR A 17 2.25 5.73 -13.87
C THR A 17 1.12 6.55 -14.50
N VAL A 18 -0.14 6.20 -14.23
CA VAL A 18 -1.29 7.00 -14.67
C VAL A 18 -1.32 8.34 -13.92
N LEU A 19 -1.18 8.32 -12.59
CA LEU A 19 -1.21 9.53 -11.77
C LEU A 19 -0.06 10.49 -12.09
N ALA A 20 1.17 9.99 -12.25
CA ALA A 20 2.32 10.81 -12.61
C ALA A 20 2.10 11.54 -13.95
N ARG A 21 1.46 10.87 -14.92
CA ARG A 21 1.11 11.48 -16.22
C ARG A 21 -0.02 12.50 -16.11
N LEU A 22 -1.04 12.23 -15.30
CA LEU A 22 -2.19 13.14 -15.14
C LEU A 22 -1.84 14.40 -14.35
N LEU A 23 -0.96 14.28 -13.36
CA LEU A 23 -0.59 15.36 -12.45
C LEU A 23 0.65 16.14 -12.91
N ASP A 24 1.26 15.78 -14.05
CA ASP A 24 2.49 16.39 -14.57
C ASP A 24 3.60 16.47 -13.49
N VAL A 25 3.83 15.34 -12.80
CA VAL A 25 4.74 15.30 -11.66
C VAL A 25 6.19 15.44 -12.15
N SER A 26 6.75 16.65 -12.03
CA SER A 26 8.14 16.96 -12.33
C SER A 26 9.00 17.01 -11.06
N ARG A 27 10.26 16.57 -11.17
CA ARG A 27 11.27 16.84 -10.14
C ARG A 27 11.76 18.28 -10.32
N GLU A 28 11.29 19.20 -9.50
CA GLU A 28 11.83 20.56 -9.40
C GLU A 28 12.67 20.69 -8.12
N SER A 29 13.68 21.55 -8.14
CA SER A 29 14.71 21.64 -7.10
C SER A 29 14.19 22.10 -5.73
N GLU A 30 12.99 22.68 -5.68
CA GLU A 30 12.37 23.19 -4.44
C GLU A 30 11.30 22.24 -3.87
N ASN A 31 10.97 21.15 -4.57
CA ASN A 31 9.86 20.28 -4.19
C ASN A 31 10.28 19.26 -3.13
N SER A 32 9.40 19.00 -2.17
CA SER A 32 9.64 17.99 -1.13
C SER A 32 9.35 16.57 -1.65
N PHE A 33 10.20 15.61 -1.29
CA PHE A 33 10.06 14.22 -1.72
C PHE A 33 9.29 13.39 -0.71
N TYR A 34 8.34 12.59 -1.19
CA TYR A 34 7.70 11.52 -0.41
C TYR A 34 8.05 10.14 -0.97
N SER A 35 8.49 9.26 -0.07
CA SER A 35 8.93 7.90 -0.41
C SER A 35 7.78 6.94 -0.71
N GLU A 36 6.59 7.19 -0.15
CA GLU A 36 5.37 6.47 -0.50
C GLU A 36 4.66 7.17 -1.67
N SER A 37 4.37 6.40 -2.72
CA SER A 37 3.55 6.88 -3.84
C SER A 37 2.05 6.80 -3.51
N PRO A 38 1.20 7.56 -4.21
CA PRO A 38 -0.26 7.44 -4.08
C PRO A 38 -0.76 6.00 -4.28
N GLY A 39 -0.22 5.25 -5.23
CA GLY A 39 -0.57 3.86 -5.47
C GLY A 39 -0.25 2.95 -4.28
N MET A 40 0.86 3.17 -3.57
CA MET A 40 1.19 2.43 -2.35
C MET A 40 0.20 2.73 -1.21
N ILE A 41 -0.26 3.99 -1.10
CA ILE A 41 -1.25 4.39 -0.10
C ILE A 41 -2.61 3.76 -0.41
N MET A 42 -3.02 3.74 -1.68
CA MET A 42 -4.24 3.06 -2.13
C MET A 42 -4.18 1.55 -1.88
N ASP A 43 -3.03 0.91 -2.11
CA ASP A 43 -2.81 -0.50 -1.77
C ASP A 43 -2.99 -0.76 -0.27
N ARG A 44 -2.40 0.07 0.59
CA ARG A 44 -2.57 -0.02 2.04
C ARG A 44 -4.03 0.11 2.45
N LEU A 45 -4.75 1.09 1.89
CA LEU A 45 -6.20 1.25 2.12
C LEU A 45 -6.96 -0.02 1.71
N SER A 46 -6.66 -0.60 0.54
CA SER A 46 -7.33 -1.82 0.08
C SER A 46 -7.16 -2.99 1.05
N ILE A 47 -5.96 -3.17 1.61
CA ILE A 47 -5.68 -4.21 2.61
C ILE A 47 -6.48 -3.97 3.88
N ILE A 48 -6.57 -2.71 4.32
CA ILE A 48 -7.34 -2.33 5.51
C ILE A 48 -8.84 -2.59 5.29
N PHE A 49 -9.40 -2.23 4.12
CA PHE A 49 -10.79 -2.52 3.78
C PHE A 49 -11.09 -4.04 3.77
N ILE A 50 -10.18 -4.86 3.26
CA ILE A 50 -10.31 -6.33 3.31
C ILE A 50 -10.37 -6.81 4.76
N LYS A 51 -9.45 -6.36 5.61
CA LYS A 51 -9.44 -6.71 7.05
C LYS A 51 -10.72 -6.27 7.75
N LEU A 52 -11.19 -5.06 7.49
CA LEU A 52 -12.42 -4.52 8.05
C LEU A 52 -13.62 -5.39 7.66
N SER A 53 -13.74 -5.74 6.38
CA SER A 53 -14.83 -6.60 5.89
C SER A 53 -14.84 -7.98 6.56
N VAL A 54 -13.65 -8.58 6.77
CA VAL A 54 -13.53 -9.86 7.47
C VAL A 54 -13.94 -9.73 8.93
N ILE A 55 -13.46 -8.70 9.63
CA ILE A 55 -13.79 -8.45 11.04
C ILE A 55 -15.31 -8.25 11.20
N GLN A 56 -15.94 -7.42 10.37
CA GLN A 56 -17.37 -7.14 10.43
C GLN A 56 -18.22 -8.40 10.25
N LYS A 57 -17.83 -9.29 9.34
CA LYS A 57 -18.51 -10.59 9.16
C LYS A 57 -18.33 -11.48 10.38
N MET A 58 -17.10 -11.54 10.92
CA MET A 58 -16.75 -12.42 12.03
C MET A 58 -17.36 -11.99 13.37
N ILE A 59 -17.44 -10.69 13.66
CA ILE A 59 -18.00 -10.16 14.93
C ILE A 59 -19.39 -10.72 15.21
N SER A 60 -20.22 -10.87 14.17
CA SER A 60 -21.58 -11.42 14.29
C SER A 60 -21.62 -12.91 14.67
N LEU A 61 -20.51 -13.63 14.50
CA LEU A 61 -20.38 -15.06 14.73
C LEU A 61 -19.69 -15.39 16.06
N ILE A 62 -19.02 -14.42 16.69
CA ILE A 62 -18.31 -14.61 17.95
C ILE A 62 -19.32 -14.69 19.09
N VAL A 63 -19.24 -15.78 19.87
CA VAL A 63 -20.15 -16.04 20.99
C VAL A 63 -19.56 -15.55 22.31
N GLU A 64 -18.24 -15.58 22.43
CA GLU A 64 -17.48 -15.15 23.59
C GLU A 64 -17.46 -13.62 23.70
N ASP A 65 -18.03 -13.08 24.77
CA ASP A 65 -18.23 -11.63 24.95
C ASP A 65 -16.90 -10.85 25.00
N ASP A 66 -15.89 -11.40 25.66
CA ASP A 66 -14.55 -10.82 25.76
C ASP A 66 -13.87 -10.74 24.40
N LEU A 67 -13.92 -11.83 23.63
CA LEU A 67 -13.38 -11.89 22.28
C LEU A 67 -14.11 -10.93 21.34
N ARG A 68 -15.45 -10.84 21.45
CA ARG A 68 -16.27 -9.93 20.64
C ARG A 68 -15.88 -8.47 20.91
N LEU A 69 -15.72 -8.09 22.18
CA LEU A 69 -15.26 -6.75 22.57
C LEU A 69 -13.86 -6.44 22.01
N GLU A 70 -12.94 -7.40 22.08
CA GLU A 70 -11.59 -7.23 21.49
C GLU A 70 -11.67 -6.94 19.98
N TYR A 71 -12.52 -7.66 19.25
CA TYR A 71 -12.66 -7.46 17.80
C TYR A 71 -13.40 -6.17 17.43
N LEU A 72 -14.33 -5.69 18.26
CA LEU A 72 -14.95 -4.38 18.09
C LEU A 72 -13.93 -3.24 18.25
N GLU A 73 -12.99 -3.36 19.20
CA GLU A 73 -11.91 -2.37 19.32
C GLU A 73 -10.94 -2.43 18.12
N LYS A 74 -10.65 -3.63 17.60
CA LYS A 74 -9.87 -3.77 16.36
C LYS A 74 -10.59 -3.14 15.16
N GLU A 75 -11.90 -3.31 15.04
CA GLU A 75 -12.71 -2.65 14.00
C GLU A 75 -12.56 -1.13 14.08
N LYS A 76 -12.70 -0.57 15.29
CA LYS A 76 -12.55 0.87 15.53
C LYS A 76 -11.17 1.39 15.13
N ILE A 77 -10.11 0.64 15.43
CA ILE A 77 -8.75 0.97 15.00
C ILE A 77 -8.65 1.01 13.47
N LEU A 78 -9.20 0.01 12.76
CA LEU A 78 -9.16 -0.02 11.29
C LEU A 78 -9.94 1.15 10.68
N LEU A 79 -11.10 1.50 11.24
CA LEU A 79 -11.89 2.66 10.81
C LEU A 79 -11.10 3.97 10.97
N GLY A 80 -10.45 4.16 12.12
CA GLY A 80 -9.58 5.33 12.34
C GLY A 80 -8.37 5.37 11.40
N GLN A 81 -7.80 4.21 11.05
CA GLN A 81 -6.74 4.13 10.04
C GLN A 81 -7.23 4.51 8.65
N ILE A 82 -8.43 4.06 8.25
CA ILE A 82 -9.03 4.46 6.96
C ILE A 82 -9.18 5.98 6.91
N GLU A 83 -9.80 6.57 7.93
CA GLU A 83 -10.00 8.03 8.01
C GLU A 83 -8.68 8.79 7.92
N SER A 84 -7.70 8.42 8.74
CA SER A 84 -6.40 9.09 8.76
C SER A 84 -5.64 8.97 7.44
N ILE A 85 -5.64 7.78 6.83
CA ILE A 85 -4.91 7.53 5.58
C ILE A 85 -5.62 8.19 4.39
N SER A 86 -6.95 8.18 4.36
CA SER A 86 -7.74 8.88 3.34
C SER A 86 -7.51 10.39 3.39
N ASN A 87 -7.58 11.00 4.59
CA ASN A 87 -7.30 12.43 4.76
C ASN A 87 -5.87 12.79 4.33
N PHE A 88 -4.90 11.92 4.62
CA PHE A 88 -3.53 12.11 4.14
C PHE A 88 -3.44 12.01 2.62
N LEU A 89 -4.11 11.04 2.00
CA LEU A 89 -4.12 10.87 0.55
C LEU A 89 -4.72 12.09 -0.15
N ASP A 90 -5.83 12.63 0.36
CA ASP A 90 -6.46 13.84 -0.18
C ASP A 90 -5.49 15.03 -0.14
N LEU A 91 -4.88 15.29 1.04
CA LEU A 91 -3.87 16.33 1.20
C LEU A 91 -2.68 16.11 0.26
N TYR A 92 -2.22 14.87 0.12
CA TYR A 92 -1.09 14.54 -0.72
C TYR A 92 -1.39 14.83 -2.20
N ILE A 93 -2.57 14.43 -2.70
CA ILE A 93 -2.99 14.74 -4.08
C ILE A 93 -3.08 16.26 -4.29
N GLU A 94 -3.63 17.02 -3.33
CA GLU A 94 -3.66 18.48 -3.41
C GLU A 94 -2.26 19.09 -3.53
N ARG A 95 -1.31 18.60 -2.73
CA ARG A 95 0.08 19.09 -2.75
C ARG A 95 0.82 18.69 -4.03
N LEU A 96 0.51 17.53 -4.59
CA LEU A 96 1.01 17.11 -5.90
C LEU A 96 0.48 18.04 -7.01
N LEU A 97 -0.81 18.39 -6.98
CA LEU A 97 -1.41 19.34 -7.93
C LEU A 97 -0.78 20.74 -7.85
N LYS A 98 -0.40 21.18 -6.64
CA LYS A 98 0.31 22.45 -6.42
C LYS A 98 1.81 22.38 -6.72
N LYS A 99 2.32 21.22 -7.13
CA LYS A 99 3.74 20.96 -7.36
C LYS A 99 4.62 21.23 -6.12
N GLU A 100 4.06 21.11 -4.91
CA GLU A 100 4.83 21.32 -3.67
C GLU A 100 5.63 20.06 -3.26
N VAL A 101 5.14 18.90 -3.71
CA VAL A 101 5.73 17.59 -3.44
C VAL A 101 5.79 16.77 -4.71
N PHE A 102 6.63 15.75 -4.72
CA PHE A 102 6.67 14.75 -5.79
C PHE A 102 6.91 13.34 -5.23
N PHE A 103 6.67 12.34 -6.07
CA PHE A 103 6.96 10.93 -5.78
C PHE A 103 7.69 10.26 -6.93
N GLU A 104 8.23 9.09 -6.66
CA GLU A 104 8.93 8.27 -7.65
C GLU A 104 8.21 6.94 -7.87
N ILE A 105 8.16 6.53 -9.13
CA ILE A 105 7.66 5.21 -9.49
C ILE A 105 8.78 4.20 -9.21
N GLN A 106 8.60 3.40 -8.16
CA GLN A 106 9.60 2.41 -7.79
C GLN A 106 9.73 1.31 -8.85
N GLN A 107 10.95 1.06 -9.29
CA GLN A 107 11.26 0.00 -10.24
C GLN A 107 11.64 -1.30 -9.50
N PRO A 108 10.90 -2.40 -9.71
CA PRO A 108 11.21 -3.66 -9.04
C PRO A 108 12.51 -4.27 -9.60
N VAL A 109 13.43 -4.63 -8.72
CA VAL A 109 14.63 -5.40 -9.07
C VAL A 109 14.35 -6.89 -8.85
N LYS A 110 14.13 -7.65 -9.93
CA LYS A 110 13.73 -9.07 -9.87
C LYS A 110 14.93 -10.03 -9.80
N ILE A 111 15.63 -10.06 -8.66
CA ILE A 111 16.83 -10.90 -8.46
C ILE A 111 16.49 -12.40 -8.46
N TYR A 112 15.44 -12.80 -7.74
CA TYR A 112 15.08 -14.22 -7.55
C TYR A 112 14.52 -14.90 -8.81
N ASN A 113 14.07 -14.12 -9.78
CA ASN A 113 13.51 -14.65 -11.03
C ASN A 113 14.61 -14.92 -12.08
N ASP A 114 15.83 -14.38 -11.89
CA ASP A 114 16.96 -14.63 -12.79
C ASP A 114 17.53 -16.03 -12.53
N ALA A 115 17.29 -16.95 -13.48
CA ALA A 115 17.79 -18.32 -13.43
C ALA A 115 19.32 -18.40 -13.30
N ARG A 116 20.06 -17.40 -13.81
CA ARG A 116 21.53 -17.34 -13.76
C ARG A 116 22.04 -17.09 -12.34
N VAL A 117 21.25 -16.37 -11.53
CA VAL A 117 21.62 -15.97 -10.16
C VAL A 117 21.16 -17.00 -9.12
N ARG A 118 20.18 -17.86 -9.44
CA ARG A 118 19.65 -18.90 -8.52
C ARG A 118 20.73 -19.76 -7.86
N LYS A 119 21.82 -20.07 -8.56
CA LYS A 119 22.94 -20.87 -8.03
C LYS A 119 23.70 -20.20 -6.87
N TYR A 120 23.65 -18.87 -6.79
CA TYR A 120 24.29 -18.08 -5.73
C TYR A 120 23.33 -17.77 -4.57
N ILE A 121 22.01 -17.85 -4.80
CA ILE A 121 20.99 -17.58 -3.78
C ILE A 121 20.74 -18.81 -2.88
N LYS A 122 21.12 -20.01 -3.33
CA LYS A 122 21.10 -21.22 -2.51
C LYS A 122 22.15 -21.14 -1.39
N HIS A 123 21.78 -20.54 -0.27
CA HIS A 123 22.44 -20.80 1.01
C HIS A 123 21.82 -22.04 1.67
N ARG A 124 22.71 -22.84 2.27
CA ARG A 124 22.52 -24.13 2.91
C ARG A 124 21.39 -24.11 3.95
N ASP A 125 20.36 -24.89 3.72
CA ASP A 125 19.57 -25.49 4.82
C ASP A 125 20.18 -26.88 5.08
N ASN A 126 21.03 -26.94 6.10
CA ASN A 126 21.32 -28.17 6.84
C ASN A 126 20.43 -28.15 8.08
#